data_AF-A0A963FN64-F1
#
_entry.id   AF-A0A963FN64-F1
#
_cell.length_a   1.000
_cell.length_b   1.000
_cell.length_c   1.000
_cell.angle_alpha   90.00
_cell.angle_beta   90.00
_cell.angle_gamma   90.00
#
_symmetry.space_group_name_H-M   'P 1'
#
loop_
_entity.id
_entity.type
_entity.pdbx_description
1 polymer ?
#
loop_
_entity_poly.entity_id
_entity_poly.type
_entity_poly.pdbx_seq_one_letter_code
_entity_poly.pdbx_strand_id
1 'polypeptide(L)' 'LNIVPHTLEQTIISTYRAGTRVNLEVDLIARYLERLLLADPAAHSGDEAGLTLETLAHHGFHHD' A
#
# COMPACT_ATOMS: atom_id res chain seq x y z
N LEU A 1 -6.54 -20.02 -4.53
CA LEU A 1 -5.11 -20.08 -4.86
C LEU A 1 -4.91 -21.27 -5.80
N ASN A 2 -4.41 -21.04 -7.01
CA ASN A 2 -4.05 -22.12 -7.92
C ASN A 2 -2.52 -22.21 -7.97
N ILE A 3 -1.96 -23.38 -7.69
CA ILE A 3 -0.51 -23.61 -7.72
C ILE A 3 -0.15 -24.28 -9.05
N VAL A 4 0.73 -23.64 -9.83
CA VAL A 4 1.21 -24.19 -11.10
C VAL A 4 2.32 -25.24 -10.87
N PRO A 5 2.55 -26.17 -11.82
CA PRO A 5 3.50 -27.26 -11.64
C PRO A 5 4.91 -26.81 -11.23
N HIS A 6 5.43 -25.77 -11.87
CA HIS A 6 6.76 -25.25 -11.53
C HIS A 6 6.87 -24.76 -10.07
N THR A 7 5.84 -24.08 -9.55
CA THR A 7 5.82 -23.65 -8.14
C THR A 7 5.73 -24.84 -7.19
N LEU A 8 5.00 -25.89 -7.56
CA LEU A 8 4.90 -27.12 -6.77
C LEU A 8 6.26 -27.85 -6.69
N GLU A 9 6.99 -27.89 -7.80
CA GLU A 9 8.30 -28.56 -7.91
C GLU A 9 9.45 -27.78 -7.27
N GLN A 10 9.43 -26.44 -7.38
CA GLN A 10 10.55 -25.59 -6.96
C GLN A 10 10.40 -25.02 -5.54
N THR A 11 9.36 -25.40 -4.80
CA THR A 11 9.13 -24.92 -3.42
C THR A 11 8.74 -26.05 -2.48
N ILE A 12 8.69 -25.76 -1.18
CA ILE A 12 8.28 -26.73 -0.16
C ILE A 12 6.77 -27.02 -0.17
N ILE A 13 5.97 -26.35 -1.01
CA ILE A 13 4.51 -26.50 -1.06
C ILE A 13 4.09 -27.95 -1.34
N SER A 14 4.89 -28.71 -2.11
CA SER A 14 4.65 -30.15 -2.37
C SER A 14 4.60 -31.01 -1.11
N THR A 15 5.17 -30.54 0.00
CA THR A 15 5.20 -31.25 1.29
C THR A 15 4.04 -30.89 2.22
N TYR A 16 3.23 -29.88 1.85
CA TYR A 16 2.15 -29.39 2.70
C TYR A 16 1.00 -30.38 2.78
N ARG A 17 0.39 -30.45 3.96
CA ARG A 17 -0.81 -31.25 4.24
C ARG A 17 -1.80 -30.39 5.00
N ALA A 18 -3.06 -30.84 5.08
CA ALA A 18 -4.05 -30.18 5.90
C ALA A 18 -3.54 -30.01 7.35
N GLY A 19 -3.63 -28.80 7.88
CA GLY A 19 -3.10 -28.44 9.20
C GLY A 19 -1.63 -27.96 9.20
N THR A 20 -0.91 -27.98 8.08
CA THR A 20 0.43 -27.36 8.00
C THR A 20 0.33 -25.86 8.29
N ARG A 21 1.11 -25.38 9.27
CA ARG A 21 1.29 -23.96 9.51
C ARG A 21 2.19 -23.37 8.43
N VAL A 22 1.82 -22.21 7.92
CA VAL A 22 2.56 -21.49 6.90
C VAL A 22 2.78 -20.05 7.35
N ASN A 23 3.82 -19.42 6.81
CA ASN A 23 3.99 -17.98 6.93
C ASN A 23 3.02 -17.30 5.97
N LEU A 24 2.21 -16.38 6.48
CA LEU A 24 1.33 -15.55 5.69
C LEU A 24 1.84 -14.12 5.74
N GLU A 25 2.24 -13.60 4.59
CA GLU A 25 2.74 -12.24 4.45
C GLU A 25 1.74 -11.42 3.62
N VAL A 26 1.55 -10.17 4.03
CA VAL A 26 0.72 -9.21 3.30
C VAL A 26 1.57 -8.47 2.27
N ASP A 27 0.96 -8.13 1.13
CA ASP A 27 1.63 -7.32 0.12
C ASP A 27 1.90 -5.90 0.66
N LEU A 28 3.14 -5.45 0.51
CA LEU A 28 3.58 -4.15 0.98
C LEU A 28 2.84 -2.99 0.30
N ILE A 29 2.61 -3.10 -1.00
CA ILE A 29 1.87 -2.12 -1.79
C ILE A 29 0.43 -2.07 -1.31
N ALA A 30 -0.22 -3.21 -1.10
CA ALA A 30 -1.58 -3.26 -0.57
C ALA A 30 -1.71 -2.54 0.78
N ARG A 31 -0.75 -2.76 1.69
CA ARG A 31 -0.69 -2.05 2.98
C ARG A 31 -0.56 -0.54 2.83
N TYR A 32 0.24 -0.08 1.87
CA TYR A 32 0.39 1.37 1.64
C TYR A 32 -0.80 1.98 0.91
N LEU A 33 -1.43 1.26 -0.01
CA LEU A 33 -2.66 1.69 -0.67
C LEU A 33 -3.80 1.81 0.33
N GLU A 34 -3.96 0.84 1.23
CA GLU A 34 -4.92 0.91 2.33
C GLU A 34 -4.68 2.17 3.17
N ARG A 35 -3.43 2.46 3.55
CA ARG A 35 -3.10 3.68 4.30
C ARG A 35 -3.43 4.95 3.50
N LEU A 36 -3.20 4.97 2.18
CA LEU A 36 -3.54 6.14 1.35
C LEU A 36 -5.05 6.35 1.28
N LEU A 37 -5.83 5.27 1.11
CA LEU A 37 -7.30 5.33 1.05
C LEU A 37 -7.92 5.67 2.41
N LEU A 38 -7.34 5.19 3.51
CA LEU A 38 -7.80 5.45 4.88
C LEU A 38 -7.25 6.74 5.49
N ALA A 39 -6.23 7.35 4.87
CA ALA A 39 -5.76 8.67 5.25
C ALA A 39 -6.70 9.79 4.77
N ASP A 40 -7.72 9.45 3.97
CA ASP A 40 -8.75 10.38 3.51
C ASP A 40 -10.14 10.17 4.15
N PRO A 41 -10.28 10.43 5.46
CA PRO A 41 -11.55 10.89 6.04
C PRO A 41 -11.47 12.37 6.46
N ALA A 42 -10.28 12.98 6.40
CA ALA A 42 -10.05 14.38 6.74
C ALA A 42 -9.88 15.31 5.53
N ALA A 43 -9.66 14.81 4.30
CA ALA A 43 -9.63 15.69 3.13
C ALA A 43 -11.03 16.06 2.62
N HIS A 44 -12.09 15.53 3.25
CA HIS A 44 -13.48 15.91 2.98
C HIS A 44 -14.19 16.57 4.17
N SER A 45 -13.44 17.02 5.20
CA SER A 45 -14.01 17.83 6.28
C SER A 45 -13.08 19.00 6.64
N GLY A 46 -13.32 20.14 5.99
CA GLY A 46 -12.99 21.46 6.54
C GLY A 46 -11.60 22.01 6.23
N ASP A 47 -11.40 22.50 5.00
CA ASP A 47 -11.05 23.90 4.75
C ASP A 47 -10.84 24.08 3.25
N GLU A 48 -11.66 24.91 2.61
CA GLU A 48 -11.35 25.51 1.31
C GLU A 48 -10.23 26.56 1.45
N ALA A 49 -9.13 26.22 2.10
CA ALA A 49 -7.87 26.92 1.94
C ALA A 49 -7.04 26.07 0.98
N GLY A 50 -7.40 26.13 -0.31
CA GLY A 50 -6.57 25.56 -1.37
C GLY A 50 -5.13 26.08 -1.28
N LEU A 51 -4.19 25.35 -1.90
CA LEU A 51 -2.78 25.73 -1.99
C LEU A 51 -2.63 27.22 -2.33
N THR A 52 -2.14 28.02 -1.37
CA THR A 52 -1.92 29.46 -1.58
C THR A 52 -0.53 29.73 -2.14
N LEU A 53 -0.37 30.85 -2.84
CA LEU A 53 0.94 31.30 -3.32
C LEU A 53 1.93 31.53 -2.17
N GLU A 54 1.44 31.94 -0.99
CA GLU A 54 2.25 32.13 0.21
C GLU A 54 2.79 30.79 0.75
N THR A 55 1.95 29.76 0.77
CA THR A 55 2.37 28.38 1.13
C THR A 55 3.44 27.88 0.16
N LEU A 56 3.27 28.10 -1.14
CA LEU A 56 4.26 27.69 -2.15
C LEU A 56 5.60 28.42 -1.96
N ALA A 57 5.57 29.73 -1.72
CA ALA A 57 6.76 30.53 -1.47
C ALA A 57 7.50 30.12 -0.18
N HIS A 58 6.77 29.83 0.92
CA HIS A 58 7.37 29.37 2.18
C HIS A 58 8.12 28.03 2.02
N HIS A 59 7.64 27.16 1.13
CA HIS A 59 8.28 25.88 0.80
C HIS A 59 9.32 25.97 -0.31
N GLY A 60 9.70 27.17 -0.74
CA GLY A 60 10.80 27.40 -1.67
C GLY A 60 10.43 27.29 -3.15
N PHE A 61 9.14 27.26 -3.49
CA PHE A 61 8.67 27.38 -4.87
C PHE A 61 8.49 28.86 -5.22
N HIS A 62 9.59 29.50 -5.64
CA HIS A 62 9.55 30.84 -6.22
C HIS A 62 9.45 30.74 -7.74
N HIS A 63 8.61 31.58 -8.36
CA HIS A 63 8.60 31.75 -9.81
C HIS A 63 9.64 32.82 -10.14
N ASP A 64 10.62 32.47 -10.98
CA ASP A 64 11.64 33.42 -11.49
C ASP A 64 11.01 34.53 -12.35
#